data_AF-A0A9X4E9J6-F1
#
_entry.id   AF-A0A9X4E9J6-F1
#
_cell.length_a   1.000
_cell.length_b   1.000
_cell.length_c   1.000
_cell.angle_alpha   90.00
_cell.angle_beta   90.00
_cell.angle_gamma   90.00
#
_symmetry.space_group_name_H-M   'P 1'
#
loop_
_entity.id
_entity.type
_entity.pdbx_description
1 polymer ?
#
loop_
_entity_poly.entity_id
_entity_poly.type
_entity_poly.pdbx_seq_one_letter_code
_entity_poly.pdbx_strand_id
1 'polypeptide(L)'
;MGLTVATAALAVSLSAPLQEELDDFAAHADATQYRQVADAITGSPALTAELNALAEAGTLKGFEIDATGKPNPFAAMARDGKIIFMPVFLVNVAQAQPFDARQTDSIPPNTMTFVLGHLAAHIRTPSPMPNGPTANDLKTFIQMKMVDEATADIAGWNDMVDAAQVANGGKPLTVQQGAYLLTSLRYRAVFFNALRETDDKLSIANAGYIEPTPENIAALGNALKKTNLFDFD
;
A
#
# COMPACT_ATOMS: atom_id res chain seq x y z
N MET A 1 12.36 37.78 10.97
CA MET A 1 11.56 36.90 11.85
C MET A 1 10.95 35.83 10.96
N GLY A 2 11.51 34.62 11.01
CA GLY A 2 11.05 33.50 10.17
C GLY A 2 9.80 32.88 10.77
N LEU A 3 8.74 32.79 9.96
CA LEU A 3 7.57 31.98 10.27
C LEU A 3 7.91 30.51 10.00
N THR A 4 8.13 29.75 11.06
CA THR A 4 8.07 28.29 11.02
C THR A 4 6.60 27.90 10.88
N VAL A 5 6.18 27.51 9.68
CA VAL A 5 4.89 26.82 9.51
C VAL A 5 5.12 25.39 10.00
N ALA A 6 4.72 25.13 11.24
CA ALA A 6 4.53 23.76 11.70
C ALA A 6 3.25 23.25 11.04
N THR A 7 3.39 22.46 9.98
CA THR A 7 2.30 21.63 9.47
C THR A 7 2.04 20.55 10.52
N ALA A 8 1.14 20.84 11.47
CA ALA A 8 0.48 19.80 12.20
C ALA A 8 -0.30 18.97 11.17
N ALA A 9 0.04 17.69 11.02
CA ALA A 9 -0.82 16.76 10.31
C ALA A 9 -2.21 16.84 10.97
N LEU A 10 -3.22 17.28 10.23
CA LEU A 10 -4.59 17.25 10.72
C LEU A 10 -4.93 15.78 10.98
N ALA A 11 -5.30 15.45 12.21
CA ALA A 11 -5.81 14.12 12.53
C ALA A 11 -7.06 13.90 11.67
N VAL A 12 -6.97 13.03 10.67
CA VAL A 12 -8.12 12.61 9.87
C VAL A 12 -8.89 11.57 10.69
N SER A 13 -10.16 11.85 10.99
CA SER A 13 -11.05 10.89 11.64
C SER A 13 -11.68 9.96 10.62
N LEU A 14 -12.03 8.74 11.03
CA LEU A 14 -12.83 7.83 10.21
C LEU A 14 -14.20 8.46 9.90
N SER A 15 -14.64 8.37 8.65
CA SER A 15 -16.00 8.72 8.25
C SER A 15 -16.99 7.69 8.79
N ALA A 16 -18.27 8.07 8.92
CA ALA A 16 -19.29 7.12 9.38
C ALA A 16 -19.41 5.88 8.46
N PRO A 17 -19.38 6.00 7.12
CA PRO A 17 -19.34 4.83 6.24
C PRO A 17 -18.12 3.94 6.47
N LEU A 18 -16.91 4.51 6.58
CA LEU A 18 -15.72 3.69 6.82
C LEU A 18 -15.76 3.00 8.20
N GLN A 19 -16.30 3.67 9.21
CA GLN A 19 -16.51 3.07 10.53
C GLN A 19 -17.49 1.90 10.47
N GLU A 20 -18.59 2.01 9.72
CA GLU A 20 -19.56 0.93 9.53
C GLU A 20 -18.91 -0.30 8.89
N GLU A 21 -18.08 -0.10 7.86
CA GLU A 21 -17.33 -1.18 7.21
C GLU A 21 -16.31 -1.86 8.16
N LEU A 22 -15.69 -1.09 9.06
CA LEU A 22 -14.78 -1.63 10.07
C LEU A 22 -15.53 -2.37 11.19
N ASP A 23 -16.72 -1.91 11.56
CA ASP A 23 -17.57 -2.55 12.56
C ASP A 23 -18.11 -3.90 12.03
N ASP A 24 -18.50 -3.98 10.75
CA ASP A 24 -18.87 -5.25 10.11
C ASP A 24 -17.67 -6.21 10.02
N PHE A 25 -16.49 -5.70 9.67
CA PHE A 25 -15.27 -6.50 9.69
C PHE A 25 -14.96 -7.06 11.09
N ALA A 26 -15.14 -6.26 12.14
CA ALA A 26 -14.92 -6.66 13.53
C ALA A 26 -15.86 -7.80 13.98
N ALA A 27 -17.03 -7.96 13.35
CA ALA A 27 -17.94 -9.06 13.65
C ALA A 27 -17.44 -10.43 13.14
N HIS A 28 -16.51 -10.42 12.18
CA HIS A 28 -16.01 -11.62 11.50
C HIS A 28 -14.51 -11.87 11.70
N ALA A 29 -13.75 -10.84 12.11
CA ALA A 29 -12.33 -10.92 12.42
C ALA A 29 -12.08 -11.12 13.92
N ASP A 30 -10.95 -11.73 14.28
CA ASP A 30 -10.51 -11.73 15.67
C ASP A 30 -9.97 -10.35 16.10
N ALA A 31 -9.87 -10.11 17.41
CA ALA A 31 -9.43 -8.82 17.95
C ALA A 31 -8.02 -8.40 17.54
N THR A 32 -7.15 -9.35 17.18
CA THR A 32 -5.80 -9.04 16.67
C THR A 32 -5.87 -8.62 15.21
N GLN A 33 -6.62 -9.34 14.39
CA GLN A 33 -6.83 -9.03 12.97
C GLN A 33 -7.51 -7.67 12.79
N TYR A 34 -8.57 -7.40 13.55
CA TYR A 34 -9.24 -6.09 13.54
C TYR A 34 -8.27 -4.95 13.90
N ARG A 35 -7.51 -5.09 15.00
CA ARG A 35 -6.53 -4.06 15.41
C ARG A 35 -5.46 -3.84 14.36
N GLN A 36 -4.95 -4.90 13.72
CA GLN A 36 -3.96 -4.74 12.65
C GLN A 36 -4.47 -3.85 11.50
N VAL A 37 -5.73 -4.02 11.09
CA VAL A 37 -6.34 -3.20 10.04
C VAL A 37 -6.61 -1.79 10.56
N ALA A 38 -7.27 -1.65 11.72
CA ALA A 38 -7.63 -0.35 12.28
C ALA A 38 -6.42 0.53 12.61
N ASP A 39 -5.37 -0.05 13.22
CA ASP A 39 -4.12 0.64 13.54
C ASP A 39 -3.37 1.06 12.26
N ALA A 40 -3.44 0.25 11.20
CA ALA A 40 -2.80 0.57 9.92
C ALA A 40 -3.49 1.71 9.18
N ILE A 41 -4.83 1.76 9.22
CA ILE A 41 -5.62 2.87 8.67
C ILE A 41 -5.29 4.15 9.45
N THR A 42 -5.54 4.14 10.75
CA THR A 42 -5.39 5.33 11.60
C THR A 42 -3.94 5.79 11.76
N GLY A 43 -2.97 4.90 11.50
CA GLY A 43 -1.56 5.22 11.46
C GLY A 43 -1.14 6.14 10.32
N SER A 44 -1.87 6.18 9.20
CA SER A 44 -1.63 7.09 8.06
C SER A 44 -2.84 7.99 7.79
N PRO A 45 -2.73 9.30 8.04
CA PRO A 45 -3.72 10.28 7.62
C PRO A 45 -4.04 10.23 6.12
N ALA A 46 -3.04 10.01 5.27
CA ALA A 46 -3.24 9.89 3.82
C ALA A 46 -4.12 8.68 3.47
N LEU A 47 -3.80 7.50 4.01
CA LEU A 47 -4.60 6.29 3.82
C LEU A 47 -6.01 6.45 4.40
N THR A 48 -6.14 7.05 5.59
CA THR A 48 -7.45 7.30 6.21
C THR A 48 -8.31 8.18 5.31
N ALA A 49 -7.74 9.25 4.75
CA ALA A 49 -8.47 10.15 3.85
C ALA A 49 -8.91 9.43 2.55
N GLU A 50 -8.04 8.61 1.97
CA GLU A 50 -8.35 7.82 0.78
C GLU A 50 -9.50 6.83 1.05
N LEU A 51 -9.39 6.03 2.11
CA LEU A 51 -10.44 5.05 2.46
C LEU A 51 -11.75 5.72 2.84
N ASN A 52 -11.71 6.87 3.53
CA ASN A 52 -12.90 7.67 3.79
C ASN A 52 -13.59 8.08 2.49
N ALA A 53 -12.83 8.61 1.52
CA ALA A 53 -13.37 9.03 0.24
C ALA A 53 -13.98 7.87 -0.55
N LEU A 54 -13.35 6.69 -0.54
CA LEU A 54 -13.87 5.50 -1.19
C LEU A 54 -15.14 4.97 -0.51
N ALA A 55 -15.20 4.98 0.83
CA ALA A 55 -16.39 4.57 1.57
C ALA A 55 -17.55 5.55 1.39
N GLU A 56 -17.29 6.86 1.43
CA GLU A 56 -18.29 7.90 1.19
C GLU A 56 -18.83 7.86 -0.26
N ALA A 57 -17.99 7.48 -1.23
CA ALA A 57 -18.40 7.25 -2.60
C ALA A 57 -19.14 5.91 -2.81
N GLY A 58 -19.19 5.04 -1.80
CA GLY A 58 -19.78 3.70 -1.88
C GLY A 58 -19.01 2.73 -2.79
N THR A 59 -17.75 3.04 -3.11
CA THR A 59 -16.87 2.17 -3.92
C THR A 59 -16.09 1.20 -3.06
N LEU A 60 -15.71 1.58 -1.85
CA LEU A 60 -15.32 0.65 -0.79
C LEU A 60 -16.59 0.14 -0.09
N LYS A 61 -16.73 -1.18 -0.02
CA LYS A 61 -17.90 -1.92 0.51
C LYS A 61 -17.50 -2.95 1.58
N GLY A 62 -16.35 -2.75 2.19
CA GLY A 62 -15.92 -3.54 3.34
C GLY A 62 -14.58 -4.22 3.22
N PHE A 63 -14.26 -4.93 4.31
CA PHE A 63 -13.08 -5.74 4.48
C PHE A 63 -13.49 -7.18 4.75
N GLU A 64 -12.74 -8.14 4.25
CA GLU A 64 -13.08 -9.56 4.38
C GLU A 64 -11.84 -10.42 4.63
N ILE A 65 -12.03 -11.56 5.28
CA ILE A 65 -11.02 -12.62 5.35
C ILE A 65 -11.54 -13.81 4.54
N ASP A 66 -10.91 -14.09 3.40
CA ASP A 66 -11.22 -15.29 2.62
C ASP A 66 -10.36 -16.46 3.10
N ALA A 67 -10.93 -17.29 3.97
CA ALA A 67 -10.28 -18.49 4.49
C ALA A 67 -10.21 -19.65 3.49
N THR A 68 -10.90 -19.54 2.35
CA THR A 68 -11.06 -20.63 1.36
C THR A 68 -10.31 -20.37 0.07
N GLY A 69 -9.92 -19.13 -0.18
CA GLY A 69 -9.23 -18.70 -1.39
C GLY A 69 -7.83 -19.30 -1.52
N LYS A 70 -7.39 -19.38 -2.78
CA LYS A 70 -6.00 -19.75 -3.09
C LYS A 70 -5.09 -18.54 -2.86
N PRO A 71 -3.97 -18.69 -2.13
CA PRO A 71 -3.03 -17.60 -1.94
C PRO A 71 -2.49 -17.09 -3.27
N ASN A 72 -2.78 -15.82 -3.58
CA ASN A 72 -2.03 -15.06 -4.57
C ASN A 72 -0.67 -14.62 -3.96
N PRO A 73 0.33 -14.25 -4.79
CA PRO A 73 1.64 -13.81 -4.28
C PRO A 73 1.57 -12.61 -3.32
N PHE A 74 0.54 -11.77 -3.45
CA PHE A 74 0.30 -10.61 -2.59
C PHE A 74 -0.34 -10.96 -1.23
N ALA A 75 -0.98 -12.13 -1.16
CA ALA A 75 -1.81 -12.69 -0.08
C ALA A 75 -3.00 -11.78 0.36
N ALA A 76 -3.40 -10.84 -0.48
CA ALA A 76 -4.57 -9.98 -0.34
C ALA A 76 -5.01 -9.51 -1.74
N MET A 77 -6.25 -9.04 -1.89
CA MET A 77 -6.78 -8.55 -3.18
C MET A 77 -7.89 -7.52 -2.99
N ALA A 78 -8.21 -6.80 -4.06
CA ALA A 78 -9.37 -5.92 -4.15
C ALA A 78 -10.37 -6.53 -5.12
N ARG A 79 -11.61 -6.79 -4.68
CA ARG A 79 -12.65 -7.39 -5.53
C ARG A 79 -14.03 -6.91 -5.14
N ASP A 80 -14.84 -6.52 -6.12
CA ASP A 80 -16.22 -6.05 -5.94
C ASP A 80 -16.40 -4.88 -4.95
N GLY A 81 -15.34 -4.09 -4.75
CA GLY A 81 -15.29 -2.99 -3.79
C GLY A 81 -14.85 -3.40 -2.39
N LYS A 82 -14.45 -4.66 -2.18
CA LYS A 82 -13.92 -5.15 -0.90
C LYS A 82 -12.42 -5.31 -0.93
N ILE A 83 -11.79 -5.05 0.22
CA ILE A 83 -10.41 -5.45 0.50
C ILE A 83 -10.44 -6.82 1.18
N ILE A 84 -9.89 -7.83 0.52
CA ILE A 84 -9.95 -9.23 0.96
C ILE A 84 -8.55 -9.68 1.39
N PHE A 85 -8.42 -10.12 2.64
CA PHE A 85 -7.19 -10.67 3.20
C PHE A 85 -7.22 -12.19 3.22
N MET A 86 -6.08 -12.81 2.92
CA MET A 86 -5.92 -14.25 3.20
C MET A 86 -5.42 -14.46 4.63
N PRO A 87 -5.84 -15.53 5.34
CA PRO A 87 -5.39 -15.78 6.72
C PRO A 87 -3.87 -15.79 6.90
N VAL A 88 -3.15 -16.36 5.92
CA VAL A 88 -1.69 -16.42 5.92
C VAL A 88 -1.04 -15.03 5.88
N PHE A 89 -1.70 -14.04 5.27
CA PHE A 89 -1.20 -12.67 5.22
C PHE A 89 -1.20 -12.03 6.60
N LEU A 90 -2.31 -12.10 7.32
CA LEU A 90 -2.47 -11.48 8.64
C LEU A 90 -1.48 -12.06 9.66
N VAL A 91 -1.22 -13.37 9.60
CA VAL A 91 -0.18 -14.03 10.40
C VAL A 91 1.21 -13.52 10.02
N ASN A 92 1.52 -13.48 8.72
CA ASN A 92 2.86 -13.12 8.26
C ASN A 92 3.18 -11.63 8.47
N VAL A 93 2.22 -10.72 8.34
CA VAL A 93 2.44 -9.29 8.62
C VAL A 93 2.66 -9.04 10.11
N ALA A 94 2.04 -9.83 10.99
CA ALA A 94 2.30 -9.79 12.42
C ALA A 94 3.76 -10.17 12.78
N GLN A 95 4.37 -11.04 11.96
CA GLN A 95 5.65 -11.67 12.25
C GLN A 95 6.83 -11.10 11.44
N ALA A 96 6.57 -10.43 10.32
CA ALA A 96 7.62 -10.02 9.39
C ALA A 96 8.37 -8.77 9.87
N GLN A 97 9.62 -8.97 10.29
CA GLN A 97 10.69 -7.97 10.28
C GLN A 97 11.89 -8.60 9.56
N PRO A 98 11.92 -8.60 8.21
CA PRO A 98 12.92 -9.34 7.46
C PRO A 98 14.36 -8.82 7.64
N PHE A 99 14.54 -7.64 8.25
CA PHE A 99 15.83 -7.15 8.74
C PHE A 99 15.71 -6.70 10.20
N ASP A 100 16.35 -7.46 11.09
CA ASP A 100 16.27 -7.28 12.56
C ASP A 100 17.37 -6.34 13.12
N ALA A 101 18.22 -5.79 12.24
CA ALA A 101 19.25 -4.82 12.62
C ALA A 101 18.63 -3.41 12.80
N ARG A 102 17.73 -3.29 13.77
CA ARG A 102 17.13 -2.01 14.18
C ARG A 102 18.21 -1.12 14.79
N GLN A 103 18.41 0.05 14.19
CA GLN A 103 19.12 1.14 14.87
C GLN A 103 18.15 1.83 15.84
N THR A 104 18.67 2.58 16.81
CA THR A 104 17.88 3.18 17.90
C THR A 104 16.80 4.15 17.40
N ASP A 105 16.94 4.69 16.20
CA ASP A 105 16.03 5.62 15.53
C ASP A 105 15.23 5.00 14.36
N SER A 106 15.31 3.67 14.19
CA SER A 106 14.61 2.96 13.11
C SER A 106 13.11 2.94 13.35
N ILE A 107 12.35 3.22 12.29
CA ILE A 107 10.89 3.14 12.29
C ILE A 107 10.48 1.88 11.52
N PRO A 108 9.81 0.91 12.15
CA PRO A 108 9.41 -0.32 11.47
C PRO A 108 8.40 -0.02 10.36
N PRO A 109 8.49 -0.70 9.20
CA PRO A 109 7.51 -0.52 8.14
C PRO A 109 6.15 -1.08 8.57
N ASN A 110 5.10 -0.29 8.38
CA ASN A 110 3.74 -0.79 8.48
C ASN A 110 3.33 -1.45 7.15
N THR A 111 3.60 -2.75 7.04
CA THR A 111 3.28 -3.53 5.82
C THR A 111 1.77 -3.60 5.58
N MET A 112 0.94 -3.54 6.63
CA MET A 112 -0.51 -3.49 6.45
C MET A 112 -0.94 -2.15 5.83
N THR A 113 -0.39 -1.02 6.26
CA THR A 113 -0.64 0.29 5.63
C THR A 113 -0.25 0.27 4.15
N PHE A 114 0.91 -0.31 3.80
CA PHE A 114 1.29 -0.49 2.39
C PHE A 114 0.24 -1.25 1.59
N VAL A 115 -0.21 -2.40 2.10
CA VAL A 115 -1.19 -3.25 1.41
C VAL A 115 -2.54 -2.56 1.27
N LEU A 116 -3.01 -1.89 2.32
CA LEU A 116 -4.27 -1.14 2.28
C LEU A 116 -4.22 -0.02 1.24
N GLY A 117 -3.14 0.76 1.20
CA GLY A 117 -2.97 1.82 0.19
C GLY A 117 -2.90 1.29 -1.24
N HIS A 118 -2.16 0.19 -1.44
CA HIS A 118 -2.10 -0.49 -2.73
C HIS A 118 -3.49 -0.98 -3.19
N LEU A 119 -4.25 -1.64 -2.31
CA LEU A 119 -5.57 -2.18 -2.65
C LEU A 119 -6.65 -1.08 -2.80
N ALA A 120 -6.54 0.01 -2.04
CA ALA A 120 -7.37 1.20 -2.22
C ALA A 120 -7.18 1.81 -3.61
N ALA A 121 -5.95 1.84 -4.13
CA ALA A 121 -5.69 2.31 -5.49
C ALA A 121 -6.41 1.47 -6.56
N HIS A 122 -6.48 0.14 -6.38
CA HIS A 122 -7.23 -0.76 -7.26
C HIS A 122 -8.75 -0.59 -7.16
N ILE A 123 -9.28 -0.24 -5.97
CA ILE A 123 -10.70 0.11 -5.82
C ILE A 123 -11.02 1.42 -6.53
N ARG A 124 -10.13 2.42 -6.41
CA ARG A 124 -10.30 3.73 -7.04
C ARG A 124 -10.31 3.65 -8.56
N THR A 125 -9.44 2.83 -9.14
CA THR A 125 -9.30 2.67 -10.58
C THR A 125 -9.55 1.21 -10.96
N PRO A 126 -10.81 0.82 -11.21
CA PRO A 126 -11.13 -0.55 -11.59
C PRO A 126 -10.41 -0.96 -12.88
N SER A 127 -10.10 -2.26 -13.00
CA SER A 127 -9.47 -2.81 -14.20
C SER A 127 -10.21 -2.38 -15.47
N PRO A 128 -9.51 -1.86 -16.49
CA PRO A 128 -10.13 -1.43 -17.75
C PRO A 128 -10.64 -2.63 -18.58
N MET A 129 -10.25 -3.86 -18.23
CA MET A 129 -10.74 -5.09 -18.83
C MET A 129 -11.23 -6.06 -17.73
N PRO A 130 -12.42 -5.83 -17.14
CA PRO A 130 -12.92 -6.61 -16.00
C PRO A 130 -13.23 -8.07 -16.36
N ASN A 131 -13.42 -8.39 -17.64
CA ASN A 131 -13.67 -9.75 -18.13
C ASN A 131 -12.40 -10.42 -18.71
N GLY A 132 -11.22 -9.81 -18.49
CA GLY A 132 -9.94 -10.26 -19.02
C GLY A 132 -9.72 -9.89 -20.50
N PRO A 133 -8.48 -10.08 -21.00
CA PRO A 133 -8.13 -9.75 -22.38
C PRO A 133 -8.55 -10.83 -23.38
N THR A 134 -8.79 -10.41 -24.63
CA THR A 134 -8.75 -11.37 -25.74
C THR A 134 -7.30 -11.73 -26.07
N ALA A 135 -7.09 -12.81 -26.83
CA ALA A 135 -5.73 -13.19 -27.27
C ALA A 135 -5.03 -12.06 -28.05
N ASN A 136 -5.78 -11.25 -28.80
CA ASN A 136 -5.24 -10.13 -29.59
C ASN A 136 -4.82 -8.94 -28.72
N ASP A 137 -5.42 -8.80 -27.53
CA ASP A 137 -5.21 -7.65 -26.64
C ASP A 137 -4.29 -7.99 -25.46
N LEU A 138 -3.85 -9.24 -25.32
CA LEU A 138 -3.07 -9.73 -24.17
C LEU A 138 -1.85 -8.86 -23.88
N LYS A 139 -1.09 -8.47 -24.91
CA LYS A 139 0.10 -7.63 -24.73
C LYS A 139 -0.25 -6.25 -24.18
N THR A 140 -1.31 -5.63 -24.72
CA THR A 140 -1.79 -4.32 -24.28
C THR A 140 -2.32 -4.40 -22.85
N PHE A 141 -3.09 -5.44 -22.54
CA PHE A 141 -3.60 -5.69 -21.20
C PHE A 141 -2.49 -5.85 -20.16
N ILE A 142 -1.46 -6.65 -20.46
CA ILE A 142 -0.31 -6.80 -19.57
C ILE A 142 0.33 -5.44 -19.32
N GLN A 143 0.54 -4.62 -20.35
CA GLN A 143 1.13 -3.28 -20.20
C GLN A 143 0.28 -2.36 -19.32
N MET A 144 -1.05 -2.36 -19.50
CA MET A 144 -1.97 -1.57 -18.68
C MET A 144 -1.93 -2.03 -17.21
N LYS A 145 -1.99 -3.35 -16.97
CA LYS A 145 -1.86 -3.91 -15.63
C LYS A 145 -0.53 -3.55 -14.97
N MET A 146 0.59 -3.51 -15.70
CA MET A 146 1.87 -3.05 -15.10
C MET A 146 1.82 -1.59 -14.65
N VAL A 147 1.09 -0.74 -15.38
CA VAL A 147 0.90 0.67 -15.02
C VAL A 147 0.01 0.79 -13.79
N ASP A 148 -1.07 0.01 -13.75
CA ASP A 148 -2.01 -0.02 -12.61
C ASP A 148 -1.30 -0.50 -11.33
N GLU A 149 -0.57 -1.64 -11.41
CA GLU A 149 0.21 -2.18 -10.29
C GLU A 149 1.33 -1.23 -9.84
N ALA A 150 2.05 -0.61 -10.76
CA ALA A 150 3.08 0.38 -10.40
C ALA A 150 2.47 1.59 -9.69
N THR A 151 1.29 2.04 -10.12
CA THR A 151 0.57 3.14 -9.47
C THR A 151 0.10 2.74 -8.07
N ALA A 152 -0.38 1.50 -7.90
CA ALA A 152 -0.79 0.95 -6.62
C ALA A 152 0.41 0.78 -5.65
N ASP A 153 1.56 0.31 -6.14
CA ASP A 153 2.80 0.23 -5.37
C ASP A 153 3.28 1.61 -4.89
N ILE A 154 3.16 2.66 -5.72
CA ILE A 154 3.47 4.04 -5.32
C ILE A 154 2.51 4.52 -4.23
N ALA A 155 1.21 4.26 -4.38
CA ALA A 155 0.20 4.62 -3.38
C ALA A 155 0.50 3.95 -2.03
N GLY A 156 0.65 2.63 -2.02
CA GLY A 156 0.99 1.88 -0.80
C GLY A 156 2.31 2.32 -0.17
N TRP A 157 3.34 2.58 -0.99
CA TRP A 157 4.62 3.10 -0.49
C TRP A 157 4.45 4.46 0.21
N ASN A 158 3.74 5.39 -0.43
CA ASN A 158 3.54 6.73 0.10
C ASN A 158 2.71 6.72 1.39
N ASP A 159 1.68 5.88 1.49
CA ASP A 159 0.89 5.72 2.71
C ASP A 159 1.74 5.13 3.85
N MET A 160 2.63 4.20 3.54
CA MET A 160 3.58 3.67 4.52
C MET A 160 4.60 4.73 4.97
N VAL A 161 5.09 5.57 4.06
CA VAL A 161 5.98 6.70 4.39
C VAL A 161 5.25 7.71 5.28
N ASP A 162 4.00 8.02 4.96
CA ASP A 162 3.13 8.90 5.77
C ASP A 162 2.95 8.34 7.19
N ALA A 163 2.59 7.05 7.33
CA ALA A 163 2.53 6.40 8.65
C ALA A 163 3.85 6.44 9.41
N ALA A 164 4.97 6.23 8.72
CA ALA A 164 6.28 6.30 9.34
C ALA A 164 6.61 7.72 9.80
N GLN A 165 6.21 8.77 9.07
CA GLN A 165 6.39 10.16 9.51
C GLN A 165 5.53 10.49 10.73
N VAL A 166 4.30 9.98 10.79
CA VAL A 166 3.45 10.09 12.00
C VAL A 166 4.13 9.42 13.19
N ALA A 167 4.64 8.19 13.03
CA ALA A 167 5.41 7.49 14.05
C ALA A 167 6.71 8.24 14.44
N ASN A 168 7.28 9.03 13.53
CA ASN A 168 8.43 9.92 13.75
C ASN A 168 8.06 11.25 14.45
N GLY A 169 6.85 11.35 15.01
CA GLY A 169 6.34 12.58 15.62
C GLY A 169 6.02 13.67 14.59
N GLY A 170 5.57 13.29 13.40
CA GLY A 170 5.21 14.18 12.30
C GLY A 170 6.41 14.80 11.56
N LYS A 171 7.61 14.24 11.72
CA LYS A 171 8.83 14.76 11.10
C LYS A 171 9.16 14.00 9.81
N PRO A 172 9.71 14.69 8.79
CA PRO A 172 10.29 14.03 7.63
C PRO A 172 11.28 12.94 8.03
N LEU A 173 11.25 11.82 7.30
CA LEU A 173 12.19 10.72 7.53
C LEU A 173 13.60 11.14 7.14
N THR A 174 14.59 10.68 7.92
CA THR A 174 15.99 10.73 7.47
C THR A 174 16.22 9.75 6.33
N VAL A 175 17.30 9.93 5.57
CA VAL A 175 17.70 8.98 4.52
C VAL A 175 17.88 7.57 5.09
N GLN A 176 18.41 7.45 6.31
CA GLN A 176 18.62 6.17 6.99
C GLN A 176 17.29 5.50 7.36
N GLN A 177 16.32 6.26 7.88
CA GLN A 177 14.99 5.76 8.18
C GLN A 177 14.27 5.31 6.90
N GLY A 178 14.34 6.09 5.82
CA GLY A 178 13.78 5.71 4.52
C GLY A 178 14.42 4.44 3.93
N ALA A 179 15.74 4.33 4.02
CA ALA A 179 16.46 3.12 3.61
C ALA A 179 16.05 1.91 4.47
N TYR A 180 15.89 2.08 5.78
CA TYR A 180 15.42 1.01 6.66
C TYR A 180 14.02 0.53 6.29
N LEU A 181 13.07 1.45 6.07
CA LEU A 181 11.71 1.11 5.59
C LEU A 181 11.77 0.27 4.33
N LEU A 182 12.55 0.71 3.34
CA LEU A 182 12.71 -0.01 2.08
C LEU A 182 13.29 -1.41 2.29
N THR A 183 14.37 -1.54 3.08
CA THR A 183 15.03 -2.83 3.32
C THR A 183 14.19 -3.81 4.15
N SER A 184 13.28 -3.28 4.96
CA SER A 184 12.44 -4.06 5.87
C SER A 184 11.04 -4.34 5.32
N LEU A 185 10.64 -3.67 4.23
CA LEU A 185 9.36 -3.92 3.57
C LEU A 185 9.31 -5.37 3.01
N ARG A 186 8.16 -6.03 3.19
CA ARG A 186 7.91 -7.37 2.64
C ARG A 186 8.00 -7.39 1.11
N TYR A 187 7.42 -6.39 0.46
CA TYR A 187 7.34 -6.23 -1.00
C TYR A 187 8.54 -5.48 -1.61
N ARG A 188 9.66 -5.34 -0.90
CA ARG A 188 10.82 -4.51 -1.32
C ARG A 188 11.50 -4.88 -2.64
N ALA A 189 11.27 -6.09 -3.15
CA ALA A 189 11.97 -6.59 -4.33
C ALA A 189 11.74 -5.71 -5.58
N VAL A 190 10.49 -5.28 -5.81
CA VAL A 190 10.14 -4.40 -6.93
C VAL A 190 10.88 -3.07 -6.85
N PHE A 191 10.87 -2.43 -5.68
CA PHE A 191 11.55 -1.16 -5.44
C PHE A 191 13.07 -1.27 -5.61
N PHE A 192 13.69 -2.35 -5.09
CA PHE A 192 15.12 -2.57 -5.28
C PHE A 192 15.50 -2.80 -6.74
N ASN A 193 14.67 -3.51 -7.50
CA ASN A 193 14.89 -3.68 -8.93
C ASN A 193 14.79 -2.32 -9.63
N ALA A 194 13.75 -1.53 -9.35
CA ALA A 194 13.52 -0.21 -9.96
C ALA A 194 14.63 0.81 -9.63
N LEU A 195 15.21 0.75 -8.43
CA LEU A 195 16.33 1.60 -8.01
C LEU A 195 17.68 1.19 -8.62
N ARG A 196 17.82 -0.06 -9.06
CA ARG A 196 19.05 -0.63 -9.61
C ARG A 196 19.11 -0.62 -11.14
N GLU A 197 18.03 -0.22 -11.82
CA GLU A 197 18.06 -0.06 -13.27
C GLU A 197 19.09 1.01 -13.68
N THR A 198 19.77 0.76 -14.80
CA THR A 198 20.74 1.70 -15.36
C THR A 198 20.04 2.89 -16.02
N ASP A 199 18.96 2.60 -16.74
CA ASP A 199 18.10 3.56 -17.43
C ASP A 199 16.72 3.55 -16.76
N ASP A 200 16.03 4.71 -16.75
CA ASP A 200 14.67 4.85 -16.19
C ASP A 200 14.54 4.36 -14.73
N LYS A 201 15.52 4.72 -13.88
CA LYS A 201 15.50 4.36 -12.46
C LYS A 201 14.41 5.10 -11.69
N LEU A 202 13.89 4.44 -10.66
CA LEU A 202 12.96 5.05 -9.71
C LEU A 202 13.61 6.26 -9.02
N SER A 203 12.90 7.38 -8.98
CA SER A 203 13.27 8.58 -8.23
C SER A 203 12.44 8.68 -6.96
N ILE A 204 13.13 8.80 -5.82
CA ILE A 204 12.52 9.01 -4.51
C ILE A 204 12.76 10.47 -4.13
N ALA A 205 11.68 11.21 -3.89
CA ALA A 205 11.72 12.59 -3.46
C ALA A 205 12.24 12.73 -2.02
N ASN A 206 12.46 13.98 -1.61
CA ASN A 206 12.81 14.27 -0.22
C ASN A 206 11.76 13.72 0.74
N ALA A 207 12.20 13.27 1.92
CA ALA A 207 11.38 12.62 2.94
C ALA A 207 10.86 11.20 2.60
N GLY A 208 11.26 10.64 1.46
CA GLY A 208 11.03 9.22 1.12
C GLY A 208 9.83 8.96 0.21
N TYR A 209 9.04 9.97 -0.16
CA TYR A 209 7.90 9.80 -1.06
C TYR A 209 8.32 9.53 -2.50
N ILE A 210 7.47 8.84 -3.26
CA ILE A 210 7.59 8.64 -4.70
C ILE A 210 6.47 9.42 -5.38
N GLU A 211 6.81 10.38 -6.22
CA GLU A 211 5.81 11.08 -7.04
C GLU A 211 5.32 10.14 -8.15
N PRO A 212 3.99 10.06 -8.42
CA PRO A 212 3.42 9.20 -9.46
C PRO A 212 3.60 9.81 -10.86
N THR A 213 4.84 10.14 -11.24
CA THR A 213 5.15 10.63 -12.58
C THR A 213 5.20 9.47 -13.59
N PRO A 214 5.01 9.73 -14.89
CA PRO A 214 5.14 8.69 -15.92
C PRO A 214 6.46 7.91 -15.85
N GLU A 215 7.56 8.58 -15.50
CA GLU A 215 8.89 7.98 -15.37
C GLU A 215 8.96 7.01 -14.19
N ASN A 216 8.46 7.40 -13.01
CA ASN A 216 8.45 6.55 -11.83
C ASN A 216 7.51 5.34 -11.99
N ILE A 217 6.35 5.56 -12.62
CA ILE A 217 5.41 4.49 -12.96
C ILE A 217 6.05 3.51 -13.95
N ALA A 218 6.74 4.00 -14.99
CA ALA A 218 7.46 3.15 -15.94
C ALA A 218 8.60 2.37 -15.28
N ALA A 219 9.36 3.00 -14.39
CA ALA A 219 10.45 2.37 -13.63
C ALA A 219 9.94 1.17 -12.81
N LEU A 220 8.88 1.37 -12.02
CA LEU A 220 8.27 0.30 -11.24
C LEU A 220 7.60 -0.74 -12.13
N GLY A 221 6.86 -0.33 -13.17
CA GLY A 221 6.25 -1.26 -14.14
C GLY A 221 7.25 -2.15 -14.86
N ASN A 222 8.47 -1.67 -15.12
CA ASN A 222 9.56 -2.47 -15.68
C ASN A 222 10.20 -3.39 -14.64
N ALA A 223 10.43 -2.90 -13.42
CA ALA A 223 11.00 -3.67 -12.32
C ALA A 223 10.08 -4.82 -11.89
N LEU A 224 8.78 -4.55 -11.90
CA LEU A 224 7.70 -5.48 -11.65
C LEU A 224 7.89 -6.72 -12.53
N LYS A 225 8.14 -6.58 -13.84
CA LYS A 225 8.32 -7.71 -14.81
C LYS A 225 9.41 -8.71 -14.40
N LYS A 226 10.31 -8.32 -13.49
CA LYS A 226 11.41 -9.13 -12.97
C LYS A 226 11.05 -9.84 -11.66
N THR A 227 9.81 -9.73 -11.19
CA THR A 227 9.31 -10.30 -9.94
C THR A 227 8.18 -11.29 -10.20
N ASN A 228 7.95 -12.20 -9.24
CA ASN A 228 6.80 -13.12 -9.23
C ASN A 228 5.65 -12.59 -8.34
N LEU A 229 5.67 -11.30 -7.96
CA LEU A 229 4.71 -10.72 -7.00
C LEU A 229 3.44 -10.18 -7.66
N PHE A 230 3.23 -10.49 -8.94
CA PHE A 230 2.06 -10.04 -9.67
C PHE A 230 0.81 -10.82 -9.36
N ASP A 231 -0.28 -10.09 -9.25
CA ASP A 231 -1.61 -10.64 -9.42
C ASP A 231 -2.12 -10.31 -10.83
N PHE A 232 -2.49 -11.35 -11.58
CA PHE A 232 -3.24 -11.22 -12.84
C PHE A 232 -4.67 -11.68 -12.59
N ASP A 233 -5.29 -11.15 -11.54
CA ASP A 233 -6.73 -11.25 -11.35
C ASP A 233 -7.48 -10.41 -12.41
#